data_AF-A0A4Q3XUU0-F1
#
_entry.id   AF-A0A4Q3XUU0-F1
#
_cell.length_a   1.000
_cell.length_b   1.000
_cell.length_c   1.000
_cell.angle_alpha   90.00
_cell.angle_beta   90.00
_cell.angle_gamma   90.00
#
_symmetry.space_group_name_H-M   'P 1'
#
loop_
_entity.id
_entity.type
_entity.pdbx_description
1 polymer ?
#
loop_
_entity_poly.entity_id
_entity_poly.type
_entity_poly.pdbx_seq_one_letter_code
_entity_poly.pdbx_strand_id
1 'polypeptide(L)'
;MIIEAVGYRHLGERPDLSVGEKIEFEFEPTNLNDPNAILIMARGYKVGWVNRLQTKAFSTWIEAGRVKAYVDRLNGTTAQPRVYIFVAVV
;
A
#
# COMPACT_ATOMS: atom_id res chain seq x y z
N MET A 1 -3.48 -12.52 0.32
CA MET A 1 -4.73 -11.72 0.27
C MET A 1 -4.56 -10.57 -0.71
N ILE A 2 -5.65 -10.05 -1.29
CA ILE A 2 -5.63 -8.86 -2.13
C ILE A 2 -6.13 -7.67 -1.33
N ILE A 3 -5.41 -6.55 -1.38
CA ILE A 3 -5.83 -5.27 -0.81
C ILE A 3 -5.82 -4.17 -1.89
N GLU A 4 -6.58 -3.10 -1.67
CA GLU A 4 -6.48 -1.87 -2.46
C GLU A 4 -5.54 -0.89 -1.75
N ALA A 5 -4.67 -0.21 -2.51
CA ALA A 5 -3.94 0.94 -1.99
C ALA A 5 -4.89 2.14 -1.83
N VAL A 6 -5.26 2.44 -0.58
CA VAL A 6 -6.18 3.54 -0.28
C VAL A 6 -5.48 4.87 -0.55
N GLY A 7 -6.23 5.84 -1.08
CA GLY A 7 -5.72 7.19 -1.31
C GLY A 7 -4.88 7.37 -2.56
N TYR A 8 -4.62 6.32 -3.37
CA TYR A 8 -3.81 6.41 -4.58
C TYR A 8 -4.26 7.51 -5.54
N ARG A 9 -5.59 7.68 -5.71
CA ARG A 9 -6.18 8.74 -6.55
C ARG A 9 -5.94 10.17 -6.07
N HIS A 10 -5.59 10.35 -4.80
CA HIS A 10 -5.39 11.66 -4.17
C HIS A 10 -3.91 12.03 -4.05
N LEU A 11 -3.02 11.14 -4.50
CA LEU A 11 -1.61 11.47 -4.63
C LEU A 11 -1.44 12.45 -5.80
N GLY A 12 -0.66 13.51 -5.58
CA GLY A 12 -0.36 14.49 -6.63
C GLY A 12 0.46 13.84 -7.75
N GLU A 13 1.69 13.45 -7.43
CA GLU A 13 2.52 12.64 -8.32
C GLU A 13 2.31 11.14 -8.02
N ARG A 14 2.05 10.36 -9.07
CA ARG A 14 1.84 8.92 -8.97
C ARG A 14 2.99 8.21 -9.68
N PRO A 15 3.63 7.21 -9.06
CA PRO A 15 4.60 6.40 -9.77
C PRO A 15 3.93 5.62 -10.90
N ASP A 16 4.67 5.42 -11.99
CA ASP A 16 4.29 4.49 -13.06
C ASP A 16 4.54 3.06 -12.57
N LEU A 17 3.47 2.33 -12.26
CA LEU A 17 3.56 1.01 -11.64
C LEU A 17 3.48 -0.09 -12.69
N SER A 18 4.08 -1.24 -12.40
CA SER A 18 3.94 -2.45 -13.21
C SER A 18 3.35 -3.61 -12.40
N VAL A 19 2.57 -4.48 -13.04
CA VAL A 19 2.11 -5.72 -12.41
C VAL A 19 3.32 -6.60 -12.06
N GLY A 20 3.29 -7.21 -10.87
CA GLY A 20 4.39 -7.99 -10.32
C GLY A 20 5.48 -7.15 -9.62
N GLU A 21 5.37 -5.82 -9.65
CA GLU A 21 6.31 -4.93 -8.99
C GLU A 21 6.28 -5.12 -7.46
N LYS A 22 7.46 -5.14 -6.83
CA LYS A 22 7.61 -5.31 -5.38
C LYS A 22 7.03 -4.11 -4.64
N ILE A 23 6.29 -4.40 -3.57
CA ILE A 23 5.72 -3.42 -2.64
C ILE A 23 6.38 -3.56 -1.28
N GLU A 24 6.61 -2.41 -0.65
CA GLU A 24 7.14 -2.28 0.70
C GLU A 24 6.14 -1.50 1.57
N PHE A 25 6.20 -1.73 2.88
CA PHE A 25 5.32 -1.09 3.86
C PHE A 25 6.14 -0.33 4.89
N GLU A 26 5.70 0.89 5.21
CA GLU A 26 6.37 1.76 6.18
C GLU A 26 5.36 2.34 7.16
N PHE A 27 5.72 2.46 8.44
CA PHE A 27 4.89 3.13 9.43
C PHE A 27 4.96 4.66 9.23
N GLU A 28 3.82 5.35 9.28
CA GLU A 28 3.73 6.81 9.21
C GLU A 28 3.11 7.37 10.50
N PRO A 29 3.84 7.31 11.64
CA PRO A 29 3.30 7.74 12.94
C PRO A 29 3.02 9.25 13.02
N THR A 30 3.57 10.02 12.09
CA THR A 30 3.36 11.47 11.97
C THR A 30 2.09 11.82 11.18
N ASN A 31 1.33 10.83 10.69
CA ASN A 31 0.08 11.08 9.99
C ASN A 31 -0.95 11.71 10.95
N LEU A 32 -1.40 12.92 10.61
CA LEU A 32 -2.32 13.71 11.43
C LEU A 32 -3.71 13.09 11.61
N ASN A 33 -4.11 12.18 10.70
CA ASN A 33 -5.45 11.58 10.71
C ASN A 33 -5.46 10.19 11.37
N ASP A 34 -4.35 9.45 11.28
CA ASP A 34 -4.22 8.12 11.86
C ASP A 34 -2.76 7.82 12.24
N PRO A 35 -2.38 7.86 13.53
CA PRO A 35 -1.01 7.58 13.95
C PRO A 35 -0.59 6.12 13.72
N ASN A 36 -1.53 5.23 13.36
CA ASN A 36 -1.23 3.84 12.97
C ASN A 36 -1.21 3.66 11.45
N ALA A 37 -1.15 4.75 10.68
CA ALA A 37 -1.10 4.69 9.22
C ALA A 37 0.12 3.88 8.76
N ILE A 38 -0.11 3.02 7.77
CA ILE A 38 0.93 2.22 7.13
C ILE A 38 0.94 2.61 5.65
N LEU A 39 2.04 3.21 5.22
CA LEU A 39 2.32 3.56 3.85
C LEU A 39 2.58 2.32 3.02
N ILE A 40 2.21 2.45 1.75
CA ILE A 40 2.50 1.49 0.69
C ILE A 40 3.46 2.18 -0.26
N MET A 41 4.63 1.56 -0.44
CA MET A 41 5.75 2.11 -1.19
C MET A 41 6.13 1.19 -2.37
N ALA A 42 6.47 1.79 -3.50
CA ALA A 42 7.00 1.11 -4.68
C ALA A 42 8.21 1.89 -5.20
N ARG A 43 9.40 1.26 -5.23
CA ARG A 43 10.68 1.91 -5.60
C ARG A 43 10.93 3.24 -4.86
N GLY A 44 10.56 3.32 -3.59
CA GLY A 44 10.68 4.54 -2.78
C GLY A 44 9.60 5.62 -3.05
N TYR A 45 8.67 5.38 -3.97
CA TYR A 45 7.53 6.27 -4.21
C TYR A 45 6.29 5.81 -3.44
N LYS A 46 5.54 6.78 -2.93
CA LYS A 46 4.26 6.55 -2.26
C LYS A 46 3.19 6.09 -3.25
N VAL A 47 2.54 4.97 -2.93
CA VAL A 47 1.41 4.41 -3.68
C VAL A 47 0.10 4.57 -2.90
N GLY A 48 0.18 4.81 -1.59
CA GLY A 48 -0.99 5.09 -0.76
C GLY A 48 -0.81 4.50 0.62
N TRP A 49 -1.91 4.02 1.18
CA TRP A 49 -1.93 3.44 2.51
C TRP A 49 -2.69 2.13 2.56
N VAL A 50 -2.34 1.31 3.55
CA VAL A 50 -3.18 0.20 3.99
C VAL A 50 -4.48 0.77 4.54
N ASN A 51 -5.60 0.10 4.28
CA ASN A 51 -6.88 0.52 4.84
C ASN A 51 -6.81 0.54 6.38
N ARG A 52 -7.34 1.59 7.01
CA ARG A 52 -7.35 1.77 8.48
C ARG A 52 -7.89 0.57 9.25
N LEU A 53 -8.85 -0.17 8.69
CA LEU A 53 -9.41 -1.38 9.33
C LEU A 53 -8.41 -2.56 9.36
N GLN A 54 -7.36 -2.51 8.54
CA GLN A 54 -6.37 -3.56 8.37
C GLN A 54 -5.01 -3.21 9.02
N THR A 55 -4.80 -1.97 9.45
CA THR A 55 -3.50 -1.49 9.96
C THR A 55 -3.00 -2.31 11.14
N LYS A 56 -3.86 -2.70 12.08
CA LYS A 56 -3.49 -3.55 13.21
C LYS A 56 -2.88 -4.88 12.77
N ALA A 57 -3.49 -5.57 11.80
CA ALA A 57 -2.99 -6.85 11.31
C ALA A 57 -1.65 -6.67 10.57
N PHE A 58 -1.56 -5.65 9.71
CA PHE A 58 -0.34 -5.33 8.98
C PHE A 58 0.81 -4.95 9.92
N SER A 59 0.56 -4.18 10.97
CA SER A 59 1.58 -3.83 11.98
C SER A 59 2.24 -5.09 12.54
N THR A 60 1.43 -6.05 13.01
CA THR A 60 1.93 -7.32 13.54
C THR A 60 2.73 -8.11 12.50
N TRP A 61 2.27 -8.17 11.25
CA TRP A 61 2.97 -8.94 10.22
C TRP A 61 4.27 -8.27 9.76
N ILE A 62 4.30 -6.94 9.67
CA ILE A 62 5.48 -6.16 9.29
C ILE A 62 6.55 -6.26 10.38
N GLU A 63 6.18 -6.06 11.65
CA GLU A 63 7.09 -6.20 12.80
C GLU A 63 7.69 -7.61 12.89
N ALA A 64 6.92 -8.63 12.54
CA ALA A 64 7.40 -10.01 12.50
C ALA A 64 8.28 -10.33 11.27
N GLY A 65 8.42 -9.39 10.30
CA GLY A 65 9.14 -9.61 9.05
C GLY A 65 8.46 -10.63 8.12
N ARG A 66 7.14 -10.81 8.26
CA ARG A 66 6.37 -11.89 7.64
C ARG A 66 5.57 -11.45 6.42
N VAL A 67 5.90 -10.33 5.79
CA VAL A 67 5.10 -9.79 4.68
C VAL A 67 5.91 -9.77 3.39
N LYS A 68 5.35 -10.38 2.34
CA LYS A 68 5.76 -10.16 0.95
C LYS A 68 4.60 -9.56 0.18
N ALA A 69 4.86 -8.54 -0.62
CA ALA A 69 3.82 -7.90 -1.41
C ALA A 69 4.28 -7.48 -2.79
N TYR A 70 3.34 -7.56 -3.73
CA TYR A 70 3.55 -7.21 -5.13
C TYR A 70 2.28 -6.58 -5.71
N VAL A 71 2.42 -5.73 -6.73
CA VAL A 71 1.28 -5.24 -7.51
C VAL A 71 0.58 -6.44 -8.18
N ASP A 72 -0.68 -6.67 -7.81
CA ASP A 72 -1.52 -7.72 -8.40
C ASP A 72 -2.09 -7.24 -9.73
N ARG A 73 -2.69 -6.04 -9.73
CA ARG A 73 -3.31 -5.44 -10.90
C ARG A 73 -3.44 -3.93 -10.77
N LEU A 74 -3.41 -3.28 -11.93
CA LEU A 74 -3.64 -1.85 -12.09
C LEU A 74 -4.97 -1.69 -12.82
N ASN A 75 -5.91 -1.02 -12.18
CA ASN A 75 -7.29 -0.89 -12.64
C ASN A 75 -7.74 0.58 -12.59
N GLY A 76 -8.96 0.81 -13.06
CA GLY A 76 -9.61 2.11 -13.01
C GLY A 76 -9.40 2.91 -14.29
N THR A 77 -9.65 4.21 -14.19
CA THR A 77 -9.46 5.16 -15.29
C THR A 77 -8.39 6.18 -14.92
N THR A 78 -7.94 6.98 -15.87
CA THR A 78 -6.99 8.09 -15.61
C THR A 78 -7.51 9.02 -14.50
N ALA A 79 -8.82 9.23 -14.43
CA ALA A 79 -9.50 10.05 -13.43
C ALA A 79 -9.74 9.33 -12.09
N GLN A 80 -9.86 8.00 -12.10
CA GLN A 80 -10.11 7.18 -10.92
C GLN A 80 -9.21 5.94 -10.91
N PRO A 81 -7.89 6.12 -10.75
CA PRO A 81 -6.95 5.02 -10.77
C PRO A 81 -7.11 4.16 -9.51
N ARG A 82 -6.85 2.86 -9.63
CA ARG A 82 -6.85 1.90 -8.52
C ARG A 82 -5.68 0.95 -8.64
N VAL A 83 -5.00 0.71 -7.53
CA VAL A 83 -3.89 -0.24 -7.44
C VAL A 83 -4.30 -1.33 -6.46
N TYR A 84 -4.20 -2.57 -6.89
CA TYR A 84 -4.43 -3.73 -6.06
C TYR A 84 -3.12 -4.46 -5.81
N ILE A 85 -2.93 -4.88 -4.58
CA ILE A 85 -1.68 -5.45 -4.08
C ILE A 85 -1.97 -6.84 -3.57
N PHE A 86 -1.22 -7.80 -4.09
CA PHE A 86 -1.16 -9.13 -3.52
C PHE A 86 -0.21 -9.10 -2.33
N VAL A 87 -0.68 -9.61 -1.19
CA VAL A 87 0.07 -9.68 0.06
C VAL A 87 0.08 -11.13 0.54
N ALA A 88 1.26 -11.70 0.73
CA ALA A 88 1.46 -13.00 1.36
C ALA A 88 2.05 -12.81 2.76
N VAL A 89 1.44 -13.47 3.74
CA VAL A 89 1.98 -13.57 5.10
C VAL A 89 2.71 -14.91 5.22
N VAL A 90 4.00 -14.88 5.58
CA VAL A 90 4.89 -16.06 5.61
C VAL A 90 5.26 -16.49 7.02
#